data_AF-A0A7V6AQY2-F1
#
_entry.id   AF-A0A7V6AQY2-F1
#
_cell.length_a   1.000
_cell.length_b   1.000
_cell.length_c   1.000
_cell.angle_alpha   90.00
_cell.angle_beta   90.00
_cell.angle_gamma   90.00
#
_symmetry.space_group_name_H-M   'P 1'
#
loop_
_entity.id
_entity.type
_entity.pdbx_description
1 polymer ?
#
loop_
_entity_poly.entity_id
_entity_poly.type
_entity_poly.pdbx_seq_one_letter_code
_entity_poly.pdbx_strand_id
1 'polypeptide(L)'
;MDKTLQSIKNADPKNLYDCIMSYCSATGCELPRNVETRIMLALKIVDEGLPEDADLSIIELQEIADFIERAQALKERQERLIAFRKFIDKTVGEIDIGDLAFRGKELLAHFSPDLVLVSSFSPDTLDRRCAAFIEDFRIEYANYHNAWFAKRIEIGDRFEAGWHKIEMLKKLNTVERLGPEVGVEIIEEFSKFPRKIPLCKAIKVSDLGFSTECPHCGLQFKAGLDWASFIKLEKRLDEACRRKLNVISMQVSKIAVKTHPDDPLRAFIDAVAVSDLEKLYNVLEDEVLDSLKKILESN
;
A
#
# COMPACT_ATOMS: atom_id res chain seq x y z
N MET A 1 -32.63 34.30 25.95
CA MET A 1 -31.49 35.16 26.31
C MET A 1 -30.81 34.65 27.57
N ASP A 2 -31.48 34.56 28.72
CA ASP A 2 -30.86 34.11 29.98
C ASP A 2 -30.20 32.72 29.92
N LYS A 3 -30.85 31.74 29.29
CA LYS A 3 -30.27 30.38 29.15
C LYS A 3 -28.99 30.36 28.30
N THR A 4 -28.96 31.12 27.20
CA THR A 4 -27.82 31.25 26.28
C THR A 4 -26.64 31.95 26.95
N LEU A 5 -26.91 32.99 27.76
CA LEU A 5 -25.85 33.66 28.52
C LEU A 5 -25.32 32.78 29.65
N GLN A 6 -26.20 32.01 30.29
CA GLN A 6 -25.77 31.07 31.33
C GLN A 6 -24.88 29.97 30.76
N SER A 7 -25.15 29.45 29.55
CA SER A 7 -24.29 28.44 28.93
C SER A 7 -22.90 28.98 28.61
N ILE A 8 -22.80 30.21 28.09
CA ILE A 8 -21.52 30.88 27.83
C ILE A 8 -20.76 31.12 29.14
N LYS A 9 -21.41 31.65 30.18
CA LYS A 9 -20.79 31.93 31.49
C LYS A 9 -20.31 30.69 32.23
N ASN A 10 -20.98 29.57 32.03
CA ASN A 10 -20.60 28.30 32.65
C ASN A 10 -19.47 27.59 31.88
N ALA A 11 -19.24 27.96 30.63
CA ALA A 11 -18.13 27.44 29.86
C ALA A 11 -16.86 28.22 30.22
N ASP A 12 -15.82 27.55 30.70
CA ASP A 12 -14.50 28.15 30.97
C ASP A 12 -13.83 28.51 29.63
N PRO A 13 -13.96 29.75 29.11
CA PRO A 13 -13.57 30.05 27.73
C PRO A 13 -12.04 30.15 27.61
N LYS A 14 -11.34 30.41 28.72
CA LYS A 14 -9.89 30.42 28.77
C LYS A 14 -9.33 29.02 28.53
N ASN A 15 -9.88 28.03 29.20
CA ASN A 15 -9.50 26.64 28.95
C ASN A 15 -9.85 26.19 27.52
N LEU A 16 -10.99 26.64 26.98
CA LEU A 16 -11.37 26.37 25.59
C LEU A 16 -10.40 27.02 24.59
N TYR A 17 -9.90 28.24 24.86
CA TYR A 17 -8.88 28.89 24.04
C TYR A 17 -7.59 28.04 23.97
N ASP A 18 -7.08 27.60 25.13
CA ASP A 18 -5.87 26.76 25.21
C ASP A 18 -6.06 25.43 24.44
N CYS A 19 -7.24 24.83 24.55
CA CYS A 19 -7.62 23.62 23.80
C CYS A 19 -7.61 23.87 22.28
N ILE A 20 -8.24 24.95 21.81
CA ILE A 20 -8.27 25.31 20.40
C ILE A 20 -6.86 25.56 19.87
N MET A 21 -6.02 26.28 20.62
CA MET A 21 -4.63 26.53 20.25
C MET A 21 -3.82 25.24 20.14
N SER A 22 -3.99 24.33 21.10
CA SER A 22 -3.39 22.99 21.06
C SER A 22 -3.83 22.19 19.83
N TYR A 23 -5.13 22.25 19.49
CA TYR A 23 -5.67 21.61 18.29
C TYR A 23 -5.11 22.22 16.99
N CYS A 24 -5.03 23.56 16.90
CA CYS A 24 -4.44 24.28 15.77
C CYS A 24 -2.98 23.83 15.55
N SER A 25 -2.18 23.83 16.63
CA SER A 25 -0.79 23.37 16.60
C SER A 25 -0.68 21.91 16.13
N ALA A 26 -1.51 21.01 16.67
CA ALA A 26 -1.48 19.59 16.30
C ALA A 26 -1.96 19.32 14.86
N THR A 27 -2.80 20.19 14.30
CA THR A 27 -3.30 20.09 12.92
C THR A 27 -2.48 20.90 11.91
N GLY A 28 -1.46 21.65 12.37
CA GLY A 28 -0.63 22.51 11.53
C GLY A 28 -1.37 23.74 10.99
N CYS A 29 -2.45 24.14 11.64
CA CYS A 29 -3.26 25.30 11.27
C CYS A 29 -2.92 26.50 12.16
N GLU A 30 -3.02 27.71 11.60
CA GLU A 30 -3.08 28.93 12.40
C GLU A 30 -4.49 29.11 12.98
N LEU A 31 -4.61 29.85 14.09
CA LEU A 31 -5.91 30.19 14.66
C LEU A 31 -6.66 31.14 13.69
N PRO A 32 -7.81 30.74 13.15
CA PRO A 32 -8.56 31.60 12.25
C PRO A 32 -9.11 32.84 12.98
N ARG A 33 -9.06 34.02 12.34
CA ARG A 33 -9.51 35.29 12.95
C ARG A 33 -10.94 35.24 13.48
N ASN A 34 -11.83 34.51 12.81
CA ASN A 34 -13.23 34.38 13.24
C ASN A 34 -13.38 33.49 14.48
N VAL A 35 -12.59 32.43 14.61
CA VAL A 35 -12.50 31.62 15.83
C VAL A 35 -11.93 32.45 16.98
N GLU A 36 -10.85 33.21 16.74
CA GLU A 36 -10.24 34.13 17.71
C GLU A 36 -11.25 35.20 18.17
N THR A 37 -11.97 35.83 17.24
CA THR A 37 -12.96 36.85 17.58
C THR A 37 -14.06 36.27 18.48
N ARG A 38 -14.57 35.08 18.16
CA ARG A 38 -15.66 34.45 18.91
C ARG A 38 -15.24 34.02 20.32
N ILE A 39 -14.04 33.47 20.47
CA ILE A 39 -13.53 33.08 21.80
C ILE A 39 -13.18 34.31 22.66
N MET A 40 -12.66 35.38 22.07
CA MET A 40 -12.42 36.64 22.77
C MET A 40 -13.71 37.34 23.20
N LEU A 41 -14.76 37.31 22.37
CA LEU A 41 -16.09 37.79 22.75
C LEU A 41 -16.68 36.97 23.90
N ALA A 42 -16.54 35.63 23.85
CA ALA A 42 -16.98 34.78 24.95
C ALA A 42 -16.24 35.10 26.26
N LEU A 43 -14.91 35.25 26.22
CA LEU A 43 -14.12 35.68 27.38
C LEU A 43 -14.63 37.00 27.96
N LYS A 44 -14.84 38.01 27.11
CA LYS A 44 -15.36 39.31 27.53
C LYS A 44 -16.74 39.19 28.20
N ILE A 45 -17.64 38.38 27.66
CA ILE A 45 -18.98 38.13 28.23
C ILE A 45 -18.89 37.47 29.62
N VAL A 46 -17.91 36.60 29.84
CA VAL A 46 -17.69 35.94 31.14
C VAL A 46 -17.06 36.89 32.16
N ASP A 47 -16.04 37.65 31.76
CA ASP A 47 -15.27 38.52 32.66
C ASP A 47 -16.01 39.82 33.02
N GLU A 48 -16.62 40.47 32.04
CA GLU A 48 -17.20 41.81 32.16
C GLU A 48 -18.74 41.80 32.15
N GLY A 49 -19.36 40.67 31.82
CA GLY A 49 -20.78 40.59 31.51
C GLY A 49 -21.09 41.06 30.09
N LEU A 50 -22.38 41.12 29.73
CA LEU A 50 -22.79 41.71 28.46
C LEU A 50 -22.71 43.24 28.62
N PRO A 51 -21.91 43.96 27.81
CA PRO A 51 -21.86 45.41 27.89
C PRO A 51 -23.25 46.01 27.64
N GLU A 52 -23.68 47.01 28.42
CA GLU A 52 -24.98 47.68 28.25
C GLU A 52 -25.12 48.37 26.88
N ASP A 53 -23.98 48.61 26.22
CA ASP A 53 -23.76 49.22 24.91
C ASP A 53 -23.39 48.21 23.80
N ALA A 54 -23.39 46.91 24.09
CA ALA A 54 -23.12 45.89 23.08
C ALA A 54 -24.35 45.67 22.18
N ASP A 55 -24.27 46.12 20.93
CA ASP A 55 -25.21 45.85 19.83
C ASP A 55 -25.17 44.37 19.36
N LEU A 56 -24.92 43.41 20.26
CA LEU A 56 -25.01 41.99 19.90
C LEU A 56 -26.47 41.59 19.73
N SER A 57 -26.83 41.31 18.49
CA SER A 57 -28.12 40.73 18.15
C SER A 57 -28.30 39.37 18.86
N ILE A 58 -29.56 38.97 19.06
CA ILE A 58 -29.91 37.64 19.59
C ILE A 58 -29.26 36.52 18.76
N ILE A 59 -29.10 36.75 17.45
CA ILE A 59 -28.47 35.80 16.51
C ILE A 59 -26.99 35.66 16.84
N GLU A 60 -26.26 36.75 17.03
CA GLU A 60 -24.82 36.71 17.36
C GLU A 60 -24.56 36.05 18.72
N LEU A 61 -25.41 36.28 19.71
CA LEU A 61 -25.31 35.58 21.00
C LEU A 61 -25.57 34.08 20.87
N GLN A 62 -26.50 33.67 19.99
CA GLN A 62 -26.72 32.27 19.71
C GLN A 62 -25.53 31.64 18.98
N GLU A 63 -24.92 32.34 18.02
CA GLU A 63 -23.70 31.87 17.33
C GLU A 63 -22.52 31.69 18.29
N ILE A 64 -22.35 32.59 19.28
CA ILE A 64 -21.31 32.45 20.31
C ILE A 64 -21.60 31.25 21.21
N ALA A 65 -22.85 31.03 21.62
CA ALA A 65 -23.21 29.87 22.41
C ALA A 65 -22.98 28.55 21.64
N ASP A 66 -23.41 28.48 20.38
CA ASP A 66 -23.18 27.32 19.50
C ASP A 66 -21.68 27.06 19.31
N PHE A 67 -20.88 28.14 19.16
CA PHE A 67 -19.42 28.05 19.09
C PHE A 67 -18.82 27.47 20.37
N ILE A 68 -19.29 27.91 21.54
CA ILE A 68 -18.83 27.40 22.84
C ILE A 68 -19.18 25.93 23.03
N GLU A 69 -20.39 25.51 22.66
CA GLU A 69 -20.79 24.10 22.70
C GLU A 69 -19.89 23.24 21.78
N ARG A 70 -19.58 23.74 20.58
CA ARG A 70 -18.64 23.07 19.66
C ARG A 70 -17.22 23.04 20.21
N ALA A 71 -16.75 24.10 20.86
CA ALA A 71 -15.42 24.12 21.47
C ALA A 71 -15.32 23.11 22.63
N GLN A 72 -16.38 22.95 23.42
CA GLN A 72 -16.47 21.91 24.45
C GLN A 72 -16.44 20.50 23.83
N ALA A 73 -17.25 20.26 22.80
CA ALA A 73 -17.25 18.98 22.09
C ALA A 73 -15.89 18.66 21.45
N LEU A 74 -15.18 19.68 20.93
CA LEU A 74 -13.82 19.55 20.42
C LEU A 74 -12.86 19.12 21.54
N LYS A 75 -12.91 19.78 22.70
CA LYS A 75 -12.07 19.45 23.86
C LYS A 75 -12.20 17.99 24.27
N GLU A 76 -13.43 17.48 24.34
CA GLU A 76 -13.70 16.08 24.70
C GLU A 76 -13.15 15.06 23.69
N ARG A 77 -12.99 15.45 22.42
CA ARG A 77 -12.63 14.56 21.30
C ARG A 77 -11.26 14.86 20.71
N GLN A 78 -10.54 15.85 21.22
CA GLN A 78 -9.35 16.43 20.61
C GLN A 78 -8.30 15.36 20.29
N GLU A 79 -7.95 14.52 21.27
CA GLU A 79 -6.95 13.47 21.11
C GLU A 79 -7.32 12.48 20.02
N ARG A 80 -8.58 12.06 19.99
CA ARG A 80 -9.12 11.10 19.01
C ARG A 80 -9.17 11.71 17.61
N LEU A 81 -9.61 12.95 17.47
CA LEU A 81 -9.60 13.67 16.19
C LEU A 81 -8.18 13.84 15.66
N ILE A 82 -7.21 14.18 16.52
CA ILE A 82 -5.80 14.26 16.12
C ILE A 82 -5.28 12.89 15.65
N ALA A 83 -5.63 11.80 16.36
CA ALA A 83 -5.28 10.45 15.95
C ALA A 83 -5.90 10.08 14.59
N PHE A 84 -7.18 10.42 14.37
CA PHE A 84 -7.84 10.25 13.08
C PHE A 84 -7.15 11.03 11.97
N ARG A 85 -6.82 12.31 12.18
CA ARG A 85 -6.11 13.12 11.18
C ARG A 85 -4.81 12.46 10.76
N LYS A 86 -3.98 12.05 11.74
CA LYS A 86 -2.70 11.37 11.48
C LYS A 86 -2.87 10.08 10.69
N PHE A 87 -3.88 9.28 11.05
CA PHE A 87 -4.19 8.05 10.32
C PHE A 87 -4.62 8.34 8.88
N ILE A 88 -5.57 9.26 8.69
CA ILE A 88 -6.10 9.61 7.36
C ILE A 88 -4.97 10.18 6.49
N ASP A 89 -4.14 11.08 7.02
CA ASP A 89 -3.01 11.67 6.31
C ASP A 89 -2.02 10.60 5.81
N LYS A 90 -1.68 9.63 6.67
CA LYS A 90 -0.83 8.49 6.28
C LYS A 90 -1.50 7.63 5.21
N THR A 91 -2.76 7.25 5.39
CA THR A 91 -3.47 6.37 4.43
C THR A 91 -3.72 7.00 3.07
N VAL A 92 -4.02 8.30 3.01
CA VAL A 92 -4.28 9.01 1.74
C VAL A 92 -3.02 9.05 0.86
N GLY A 93 -1.82 9.09 1.45
CA GLY A 93 -0.58 8.96 0.70
C GLY A 93 -0.35 7.57 0.11
N GLU A 94 -0.93 6.52 0.72
CA GLU A 94 -0.81 5.12 0.27
C GLU A 94 -1.89 4.75 -0.77
N ILE A 95 -3.02 5.47 -0.81
CA ILE A 95 -4.12 5.22 -1.75
C ILE A 95 -3.98 6.11 -2.98
N ASP A 96 -3.53 5.52 -4.10
CA ASP A 96 -3.25 6.24 -5.34
C ASP A 96 -4.50 6.93 -5.94
N ILE A 97 -5.58 6.16 -6.20
CA ILE A 97 -6.83 6.64 -6.83
C ILE A 97 -8.04 5.84 -6.30
N GLY A 98 -9.16 6.52 -6.06
CA GLY A 98 -10.46 5.91 -5.73
C GLY A 98 -11.28 6.71 -4.72
N ASP A 99 -12.48 6.21 -4.39
CA ASP A 99 -13.44 6.88 -3.50
C ASP A 99 -12.86 7.12 -2.09
N LEU A 100 -12.09 6.17 -1.55
CA LEU A 100 -11.40 6.35 -0.28
C LEU A 100 -10.35 7.47 -0.34
N ALA A 101 -9.53 7.55 -1.40
CA ALA A 101 -8.54 8.62 -1.51
C ALA A 101 -9.22 10.00 -1.56
N PHE A 102 -10.31 10.13 -2.32
CA PHE A 102 -11.08 11.36 -2.40
C PHE A 102 -11.69 11.74 -1.05
N ARG A 103 -12.39 10.80 -0.40
CA ARG A 103 -12.99 11.02 0.93
C ARG A 103 -11.95 11.37 1.99
N GLY A 104 -10.79 10.75 1.96
CA GLY A 104 -9.70 11.06 2.89
C GLY A 104 -9.18 12.48 2.70
N LYS A 105 -8.96 12.92 1.45
CA LYS A 105 -8.55 14.31 1.13
C LYS A 105 -9.62 15.33 1.54
N GLU A 106 -10.90 15.03 1.27
CA GLU A 106 -12.03 15.85 1.72
C GLU A 106 -12.04 15.98 3.25
N LEU A 107 -11.92 14.85 3.97
CA LEU A 107 -11.92 14.84 5.44
C LEU A 107 -10.75 15.62 6.03
N LEU A 108 -9.55 15.52 5.45
CA LEU A 108 -8.37 16.28 5.91
C LEU A 108 -8.61 17.80 5.85
N ALA A 109 -9.31 18.29 4.82
CA ALA A 109 -9.67 19.71 4.73
C ALA A 109 -10.60 20.14 5.87
N HIS A 110 -11.48 19.25 6.34
CA HIS A 110 -12.44 19.52 7.42
C HIS A 110 -11.82 19.55 8.83
N PHE A 111 -10.53 19.28 9.00
CA PHE A 111 -9.81 19.51 10.27
C PHE A 111 -9.45 20.99 10.52
N SER A 112 -9.80 21.90 9.61
CA SER A 112 -9.65 23.34 9.85
C SER A 112 -10.50 23.77 11.06
N PRO A 113 -9.94 24.52 12.03
CA PRO A 113 -10.69 25.04 13.17
C PRO A 113 -11.93 25.84 12.77
N ASP A 114 -11.85 26.55 11.65
CA ASP A 114 -12.98 27.31 11.09
C ASP A 114 -14.14 26.38 10.69
N LEU A 115 -13.84 25.27 10.02
CA LEU A 115 -14.87 24.33 9.58
C LEU A 115 -15.47 23.54 10.75
N VAL A 116 -14.67 23.23 11.76
CA VAL A 116 -15.11 22.46 12.94
C VAL A 116 -15.92 23.32 13.91
N LEU A 117 -15.49 24.56 14.16
CA LEU A 117 -16.07 25.41 15.20
C LEU A 117 -17.10 26.42 14.68
N VAL A 118 -17.04 26.81 13.41
CA VAL A 118 -17.88 27.87 12.83
C VAL A 118 -18.87 27.32 11.81
N SER A 119 -18.46 26.38 10.96
CA SER A 119 -19.29 25.83 9.88
C SER A 119 -20.16 24.64 10.30
N SER A 120 -21.02 24.11 9.44
CA SER A 120 -21.95 23.01 9.76
C SER A 120 -21.30 21.66 10.12
N PHE A 121 -19.98 21.51 10.01
CA PHE A 121 -19.33 20.22 10.19
C PHE A 121 -19.31 19.80 11.66
N SER A 122 -19.09 20.67 12.65
CA SER A 122 -19.00 20.32 14.09
C SER A 122 -17.96 19.22 14.44
N PRO A 123 -17.48 19.16 15.68
CA PRO A 123 -16.60 18.05 16.11
C PRO A 123 -17.26 16.67 16.01
N ASP A 124 -18.56 16.58 16.30
CA ASP A 124 -19.29 15.30 16.31
C ASP A 124 -19.46 14.69 14.92
N THR A 125 -19.75 15.52 13.90
CA THR A 125 -19.87 14.98 12.54
C THR A 125 -18.50 14.67 11.96
N LEU A 126 -17.46 15.45 12.30
CA LEU A 126 -16.09 15.11 11.94
C LEU A 126 -15.68 13.76 12.53
N ASP A 127 -15.91 13.53 13.83
CA ASP A 127 -15.61 12.25 14.49
C ASP A 127 -16.33 11.09 13.81
N ARG A 128 -17.64 11.23 13.56
CA ARG A 128 -18.44 10.20 12.90
C ARG A 128 -17.96 9.88 11.49
N ARG A 129 -17.67 10.90 10.68
CA ARG A 129 -17.18 10.69 9.31
C ARG A 129 -15.78 10.09 9.29
N CYS A 130 -14.90 10.48 10.23
CA CYS A 130 -13.59 9.85 10.38
C CYS A 130 -13.71 8.39 10.81
N ALA A 131 -14.56 8.07 11.78
CA ALA A 131 -14.79 6.71 12.21
C ALA A 131 -15.30 5.82 11.06
N ALA A 132 -16.25 6.33 10.26
CA ALA A 132 -16.74 5.63 9.08
C ALA A 132 -15.64 5.42 8.03
N PHE A 133 -14.82 6.45 7.75
CA PHE A 133 -13.69 6.32 6.84
C PHE A 133 -12.70 5.24 7.28
N ILE A 134 -12.35 5.20 8.56
CA ILE A 134 -11.38 4.22 9.08
C ILE A 134 -11.94 2.81 9.00
N GLU A 135 -13.24 2.63 9.26
CA GLU A 135 -13.88 1.33 9.11
C GLU A 135 -13.86 0.86 7.66
N ASP A 136 -14.25 1.73 6.72
CA ASP A 136 -14.21 1.43 5.29
C ASP A 136 -12.78 1.08 4.82
N PHE A 137 -11.79 1.86 5.26
CA PHE A 137 -10.38 1.58 4.97
C PHE A 137 -9.96 0.20 5.50
N ARG A 138 -10.29 -0.14 6.75
CA ARG A 138 -9.91 -1.43 7.33
C ARG A 138 -10.56 -2.60 6.61
N ILE A 139 -11.81 -2.45 6.17
CA ILE A 139 -12.52 -3.46 5.36
C ILE A 139 -11.78 -3.67 4.05
N GLU A 140 -11.51 -2.59 3.31
CA GLU A 140 -10.76 -2.68 2.05
C GLU A 140 -9.37 -3.27 2.25
N TYR A 141 -8.68 -2.86 3.31
CA TYR A 141 -7.36 -3.36 3.67
C TYR A 141 -7.38 -4.87 3.93
N ALA A 142 -8.28 -5.35 4.78
CA ALA A 142 -8.39 -6.77 5.11
C ALA A 142 -8.71 -7.60 3.86
N ASN A 143 -9.62 -7.11 3.02
CA ASN A 143 -9.97 -7.76 1.75
C ASN A 143 -8.76 -7.83 0.80
N TYR A 144 -8.06 -6.71 0.61
CA TYR A 144 -6.85 -6.64 -0.19
C TYR A 144 -5.78 -7.61 0.33
N HIS A 145 -5.45 -7.54 1.62
CA HIS A 145 -4.43 -8.38 2.24
C HIS A 145 -4.75 -9.87 2.06
N ASN A 146 -5.97 -10.28 2.39
CA ASN A 146 -6.38 -11.68 2.32
C ASN A 146 -6.41 -12.19 0.87
N ALA A 147 -6.89 -11.38 -0.08
CA ALA A 147 -6.87 -11.72 -1.50
C ALA A 147 -5.42 -11.83 -2.03
N TRP A 148 -4.55 -10.89 -1.64
CA TRP A 148 -3.15 -10.89 -2.06
C TRP A 148 -2.41 -12.12 -1.54
N PHE A 149 -2.61 -12.51 -0.28
CA PHE A 149 -1.99 -13.71 0.29
C PHE A 149 -2.61 -15.01 -0.24
N ALA A 150 -3.92 -15.06 -0.50
CA ALA A 150 -4.53 -16.17 -1.19
C ALA A 150 -3.88 -16.38 -2.57
N LYS A 151 -3.64 -15.30 -3.31
CA LYS A 151 -2.96 -15.37 -4.60
C LYS A 151 -1.49 -15.81 -4.45
N ARG A 152 -0.78 -15.32 -3.43
CA ARG A 152 0.59 -15.76 -3.11
C ARG A 152 0.67 -17.26 -2.82
N ILE A 153 -0.33 -17.84 -2.15
CA ILE A 153 -0.40 -19.27 -1.89
C ILE A 153 -0.58 -20.03 -3.21
N GLU A 154 -1.52 -19.59 -4.06
CA GLU A 154 -1.80 -20.22 -5.36
C GLU A 154 -0.58 -20.26 -6.29
N ILE A 155 0.23 -19.20 -6.31
CA ILE A 155 1.37 -19.06 -7.24
C ILE A 155 2.73 -19.32 -6.58
N GLY A 156 2.77 -19.69 -5.30
CA GLY A 156 4.00 -19.77 -4.51
C GLY A 156 5.07 -20.66 -5.17
N ASP A 157 4.69 -21.88 -5.53
CA ASP A 157 5.60 -22.85 -6.17
C ASP A 157 6.11 -22.34 -7.53
N ARG A 158 5.25 -21.64 -8.28
CA ARG A 158 5.60 -21.02 -9.56
C ARG A 158 6.57 -19.86 -9.39
N PHE A 159 6.40 -19.06 -8.35
CA PHE A 159 7.29 -17.96 -8.00
C PHE A 159 8.70 -18.48 -7.65
N GLU A 160 8.76 -19.54 -6.84
CA GLU A 160 10.03 -20.19 -6.48
C GLU A 160 10.69 -20.84 -7.71
N ALA A 161 9.93 -21.57 -8.53
CA ALA A 161 10.41 -22.14 -9.79
C ALA A 161 10.92 -21.07 -10.78
N GLY A 162 10.30 -19.89 -10.77
CA GLY A 162 10.74 -18.73 -11.57
C GLY A 162 12.16 -18.30 -11.22
N TRP A 163 12.53 -18.24 -9.93
CA TRP A 163 13.90 -17.94 -9.52
C TRP A 163 14.91 -18.97 -10.02
N HIS A 164 14.57 -20.26 -9.97
CA HIS A 164 15.42 -21.32 -10.52
C HIS A 164 15.62 -21.15 -12.04
N LYS A 165 14.55 -20.85 -12.78
CA LYS A 165 14.61 -20.58 -14.23
C LYS A 165 15.47 -19.37 -14.58
N ILE A 166 15.43 -18.31 -13.77
CA ILE A 166 16.27 -17.12 -13.95
C ILE A 166 17.74 -17.46 -13.80
N GLU A 167 18.12 -18.16 -12.73
CA GLU A 167 19.52 -18.56 -12.51
C GLU A 167 20.01 -19.50 -13.61
N MET A 168 19.16 -20.42 -14.06
CA MET A 168 19.44 -21.27 -15.21
C MET A 168 19.65 -20.46 -16.49
N LEU A 169 18.75 -19.51 -16.81
CA LEU A 169 18.85 -18.70 -18.01
C LEU A 169 20.14 -17.85 -18.01
N LYS A 170 20.52 -17.30 -16.85
CA LYS A 170 21.83 -16.63 -16.67
C LYS A 170 22.98 -17.57 -17.04
N LYS A 171 23.01 -18.79 -16.50
CA LYS A 171 24.04 -19.79 -16.80
C LYS A 171 24.08 -20.15 -18.29
N LEU A 172 22.94 -20.41 -18.91
CA LEU A 172 22.85 -20.74 -20.34
C LEU A 172 23.26 -19.58 -21.24
N ASN A 173 23.04 -18.33 -20.83
CA ASN A 173 23.51 -17.16 -21.55
C ASN A 173 25.05 -17.03 -21.57
N THR A 174 25.76 -17.69 -20.65
CA THR A 174 27.25 -17.74 -20.68
C THR A 174 27.83 -18.69 -21.72
N VAL A 175 27.02 -19.53 -22.36
CA VAL A 175 27.49 -20.52 -23.34
C VAL A 175 27.39 -19.94 -24.75
N GLU A 176 28.50 -19.45 -25.30
CA GLU A 176 28.56 -18.78 -26.61
C GLU A 176 27.99 -19.64 -27.75
N ARG A 177 28.24 -20.96 -27.71
CA ARG A 177 27.71 -21.92 -28.70
C ARG A 177 26.18 -21.97 -28.73
N LEU A 178 25.48 -21.55 -27.67
CA LEU A 178 24.01 -21.46 -27.64
C LEU A 178 23.47 -20.15 -28.23
N GLY A 179 24.31 -19.39 -28.93
CA GLY A 179 23.95 -18.12 -29.55
C GLY A 179 23.89 -16.96 -28.56
N PRO A 180 23.44 -15.77 -29.00
CA PRO A 180 23.45 -14.55 -28.19
C PRO A 180 22.63 -14.70 -26.91
N GLU A 181 22.85 -13.81 -25.95
CA GLU A 181 22.07 -13.76 -24.72
C GLU A 181 20.58 -13.52 -25.02
N VAL A 182 19.71 -14.23 -24.29
CA VAL A 182 18.26 -14.11 -24.43
C VAL A 182 17.67 -13.72 -23.08
N GLY A 183 16.70 -12.80 -23.09
CA GLY A 183 15.92 -12.46 -21.90
C GLY A 183 16.70 -11.68 -20.83
N VAL A 184 17.73 -10.92 -21.21
CA VAL A 184 18.49 -10.05 -20.29
C VAL A 184 17.55 -9.10 -19.53
N GLU A 185 16.64 -8.43 -20.25
CA GLU A 185 15.63 -7.56 -19.65
C GLU A 185 14.70 -8.30 -18.67
N ILE A 186 14.34 -9.55 -18.98
CA ILE A 186 13.48 -10.39 -18.11
C ILE A 186 14.23 -10.69 -16.81
N ILE A 187 15.53 -10.98 -16.89
CA ILE A 187 16.39 -11.21 -15.73
C ILE A 187 16.46 -9.98 -14.83
N GLU A 188 16.64 -8.79 -15.43
CA GLU A 188 16.67 -7.52 -14.71
C GLU A 188 15.32 -7.21 -14.06
N GLU A 189 14.21 -7.36 -14.79
CA GLU A 189 12.86 -7.17 -14.27
C GLU A 189 12.55 -8.13 -13.11
N PHE A 190 12.90 -9.41 -13.24
CA PHE A 190 12.65 -10.43 -12.21
C PHE A 190 13.52 -10.18 -10.96
N SER A 191 14.73 -9.65 -11.14
CA SER A 191 15.64 -9.33 -10.04
C SER A 191 15.13 -8.21 -9.12
N LYS A 192 14.13 -7.43 -9.55
CA LYS A 192 13.44 -6.43 -8.72
C LYS A 192 12.48 -7.05 -7.71
N PHE A 193 12.10 -8.32 -7.90
CA PHE A 193 11.24 -9.01 -6.96
C PHE A 193 12.07 -9.48 -5.74
N PRO A 194 11.49 -9.50 -4.53
CA PRO A 194 12.11 -10.14 -3.38
C PRO A 194 12.28 -11.64 -3.62
N ARG A 195 13.44 -12.21 -3.26
CA ARG A 195 13.72 -13.66 -3.37
C ARG A 195 12.77 -14.52 -2.55
N LYS A 196 12.35 -14.03 -1.39
CA LYS A 196 11.44 -14.73 -0.50
C LYS A 196 10.31 -13.81 -0.09
N ILE A 197 9.09 -14.29 -0.31
CA ILE A 197 7.88 -13.61 0.12
C ILE A 197 7.30 -14.42 1.28
N PRO A 198 7.33 -13.91 2.52
CA PRO A 198 6.79 -14.63 3.66
C PRO A 198 5.30 -14.89 3.46
N LEU A 199 4.80 -15.95 4.09
CA LEU A 199 3.36 -16.20 4.21
C LEU A 199 2.82 -15.43 5.42
N CYS A 200 1.60 -14.94 5.30
CA CYS A 200 0.85 -14.35 6.41
C CYS A 200 -0.48 -15.07 6.57
N LYS A 201 -0.99 -15.08 7.80
CA LYS A 201 -2.34 -15.56 8.10
C LYS A 201 -3.37 -14.55 7.62
N ALA A 202 -4.58 -15.03 7.33
CA ALA A 202 -5.71 -14.16 7.07
C ALA A 202 -5.99 -13.28 8.28
N ILE A 203 -6.28 -12.00 8.04
CA ILE A 203 -6.57 -11.02 9.08
C ILE A 203 -8.05 -10.63 9.05
N LYS A 204 -8.56 -10.21 10.20
CA LYS A 204 -9.89 -9.60 10.36
C LYS A 204 -9.75 -8.09 10.55
N VAL A 205 -10.84 -7.37 10.28
CA VAL A 205 -10.94 -5.91 10.49
C VAL A 205 -10.58 -5.51 11.92
N SER A 206 -10.97 -6.32 12.91
CA SER A 206 -10.66 -6.12 14.33
C SER A 206 -9.16 -6.13 14.65
N ASP A 207 -8.35 -6.77 13.81
CA ASP A 207 -6.93 -7.00 14.09
C ASP A 207 -6.08 -5.77 13.72
N LEU A 208 -6.64 -4.83 12.94
CA LEU A 208 -5.89 -3.71 12.36
C LEU A 208 -5.75 -2.49 13.27
N GLY A 209 -6.72 -2.23 14.16
CA GLY A 209 -6.71 -1.02 14.98
C GLY A 209 -6.42 0.24 14.14
N PHE A 210 -5.56 1.15 14.62
CA PHE A 210 -5.13 2.33 13.86
C PHE A 210 -3.86 2.11 13.03
N SER A 211 -3.58 0.86 12.63
CA SER A 211 -2.43 0.54 11.79
C SER A 211 -2.78 0.67 10.31
N THR A 212 -1.85 1.18 9.51
CA THR A 212 -1.93 1.16 8.02
C THR A 212 -1.21 -0.06 7.42
N GLU A 213 -0.65 -0.90 8.27
CA GLU A 213 0.11 -2.09 7.91
C GLU A 213 -0.37 -3.32 8.70
N CYS A 214 -0.14 -4.49 8.13
CA CYS A 214 -0.51 -5.75 8.78
C CYS A 214 0.35 -5.97 10.02
N PRO A 215 -0.23 -6.23 11.21
CA PRO A 215 0.53 -6.41 12.45
C PRO A 215 1.40 -7.68 12.45
N HIS A 216 1.23 -8.57 11.48
CA HIS A 216 1.97 -9.83 11.40
C HIS A 216 3.07 -9.83 10.34
N CYS A 217 2.82 -9.24 9.17
CA CYS A 217 3.76 -9.27 8.05
C CYS A 217 4.28 -7.89 7.62
N GLY A 218 3.75 -6.80 8.17
CA GLY A 218 4.15 -5.43 7.81
C GLY A 218 3.80 -5.03 6.38
N LEU A 219 3.04 -5.85 5.63
CA LEU A 219 2.54 -5.45 4.32
C LEU A 219 1.73 -4.15 4.48
N GLN A 220 1.90 -3.19 3.58
CA GLN A 220 1.11 -1.97 3.52
C GLN A 220 0.01 -2.09 2.47
N PHE A 221 -1.00 -1.22 2.54
CA PHE A 221 -2.12 -1.26 1.61
C PHE A 221 -1.62 -1.04 0.17
N LYS A 222 -2.00 -1.93 -0.75
CA LYS A 222 -1.59 -1.89 -2.16
C LYS A 222 -0.07 -1.87 -2.43
N ALA A 223 0.77 -2.06 -1.41
CA ALA A 223 2.23 -2.12 -1.55
C ALA A 223 2.76 -3.54 -1.88
N GLY A 224 1.85 -4.49 -2.08
CA GLY A 224 2.21 -5.86 -2.43
C GLY A 224 2.66 -5.96 -3.88
N LEU A 225 3.38 -7.03 -4.19
CA LEU A 225 3.77 -7.31 -5.57
C LEU A 225 2.54 -7.47 -6.45
N ASP A 226 2.59 -6.88 -7.64
CA ASP A 226 1.56 -7.11 -8.64
C ASP A 226 1.72 -8.50 -9.26
N TRP A 227 0.85 -9.41 -8.83
CA TRP A 227 0.81 -10.78 -9.32
C TRP A 227 0.45 -10.87 -10.80
N ALA A 228 -0.30 -9.91 -11.36
CA ALA A 228 -0.60 -9.91 -12.78
C ALA A 228 0.66 -9.62 -13.62
N SER A 229 1.48 -8.66 -13.16
CA SER A 229 2.78 -8.37 -13.76
C SER A 229 3.74 -9.56 -13.63
N PHE A 230 3.80 -10.22 -12.47
CA PHE A 230 4.57 -11.45 -12.29
C PHE A 230 4.16 -12.54 -13.30
N ILE A 231 2.87 -12.83 -13.45
CA ILE A 231 2.38 -13.88 -14.37
C ILE A 231 2.77 -13.57 -15.83
N LYS A 232 2.73 -12.30 -16.24
CA LYS A 232 3.18 -11.90 -17.59
C LYS A 232 4.70 -12.11 -17.75
N LEU A 233 5.47 -11.75 -16.73
CA LEU A 233 6.92 -11.91 -16.73
C LEU A 233 7.33 -13.39 -16.75
N GLU A 234 6.65 -14.23 -15.99
CA GLU A 234 6.85 -15.68 -15.96
C GLU A 234 6.64 -16.31 -17.35
N LYS A 235 5.60 -15.92 -18.10
CA LYS A 235 5.40 -16.40 -19.46
C LYS A 235 6.56 -16.03 -20.40
N ARG A 236 7.05 -14.79 -20.29
CA ARG A 236 8.22 -14.33 -21.07
C ARG A 236 9.48 -15.12 -20.69
N LEU A 237 9.66 -15.42 -19.41
CA LEU A 237 10.75 -16.25 -18.91
C LEU A 237 10.68 -17.67 -19.48
N ASP A 238 9.50 -18.29 -19.48
CA ASP A 238 9.30 -19.63 -20.05
C ASP A 238 9.64 -19.67 -21.55
N GLU A 239 9.25 -18.65 -22.30
CA GLU A 239 9.61 -18.53 -23.72
C GLU A 239 11.12 -18.35 -23.94
N ALA A 240 11.78 -17.52 -23.12
CA ALA A 240 13.22 -17.31 -23.19
C ALA A 240 14.00 -18.60 -22.90
N CYS A 241 13.62 -19.31 -21.85
CA CYS A 241 14.19 -20.61 -21.50
C CYS A 241 13.96 -21.64 -22.62
N ARG A 242 12.74 -21.75 -23.16
CA ARG A 242 12.42 -22.68 -24.25
C ARG A 242 13.27 -22.41 -25.49
N ARG A 243 13.55 -21.15 -25.82
CA ARG A 243 14.46 -20.80 -26.94
C ARG A 243 15.85 -21.38 -26.73
N LYS A 244 16.44 -21.21 -25.55
CA LYS A 244 17.78 -21.78 -25.24
C LYS A 244 17.77 -23.30 -25.23
N LEU A 245 16.75 -23.94 -24.64
CA LEU A 245 16.61 -25.40 -24.65
C LEU A 245 16.45 -25.96 -26.07
N ASN A 246 15.70 -25.29 -26.95
CA ASN A 246 15.56 -25.72 -28.34
C ASN A 246 16.90 -25.68 -29.09
N VAL A 247 17.76 -24.68 -28.81
CA VAL A 247 19.10 -24.62 -29.39
C VAL A 247 19.96 -25.78 -28.86
N ILE A 248 19.93 -26.06 -27.56
CA ILE A 248 20.63 -27.20 -26.96
C ILE A 248 20.15 -28.51 -27.62
N SER A 249 18.84 -28.75 -27.67
CA SER A 249 18.27 -29.96 -28.24
C SER A 249 18.73 -30.13 -29.69
N MET A 250 18.62 -29.09 -30.51
CA MET A 250 19.10 -29.13 -31.90
C MET A 250 20.61 -29.43 -32.00
N GLN A 251 21.44 -28.83 -31.16
CA GLN A 251 22.89 -29.06 -31.20
C GLN A 251 23.27 -30.46 -30.74
N VAL A 252 22.69 -30.93 -29.63
CA VAL A 252 22.95 -32.27 -29.09
C VAL A 252 22.41 -33.35 -30.03
N SER A 253 21.21 -33.20 -30.61
CA SER A 253 20.70 -34.13 -31.63
C SER A 253 21.61 -34.19 -32.86
N LYS A 254 22.15 -33.05 -33.32
CA LYS A 254 23.15 -33.04 -34.42
C LYS A 254 24.41 -33.81 -34.06
N ILE A 255 24.87 -33.73 -32.81
CA ILE A 255 26.04 -34.48 -32.32
C ILE A 255 25.71 -35.98 -32.24
N ALA A 256 24.57 -36.35 -31.68
CA ALA A 256 24.13 -37.74 -31.56
C ALA A 256 24.06 -38.44 -32.93
N VAL A 257 23.46 -37.77 -33.94
CA VAL A 257 23.37 -38.30 -35.30
C VAL A 257 24.75 -38.49 -35.94
N LYS A 258 25.69 -37.57 -35.71
CA LYS A 258 27.08 -37.71 -36.20
C LYS A 258 27.85 -38.84 -35.52
N THR A 259 27.45 -39.25 -34.32
CA THR A 259 28.15 -40.27 -33.52
C THR A 259 27.80 -41.69 -33.99
N HIS A 260 26.63 -41.88 -34.63
CA HIS A 260 26.17 -43.16 -35.18
C HIS A 260 25.86 -43.07 -36.68
N PRO A 261 26.88 -42.80 -37.55
CA PRO A 261 26.65 -42.60 -38.98
C PRO A 261 26.11 -43.86 -39.68
N ASP A 262 26.42 -45.05 -39.15
CA ASP A 262 26.07 -46.34 -39.73
C ASP A 262 24.78 -46.96 -39.15
N ASP A 263 24.15 -46.33 -38.15
CA ASP A 263 22.90 -46.79 -37.52
C ASP A 263 21.88 -45.63 -37.39
N PRO A 264 21.12 -45.35 -38.46
CA PRO A 264 20.17 -44.23 -38.50
C PRO A 264 19.04 -44.33 -37.48
N LEU A 265 18.64 -45.56 -37.10
CA LEU A 265 17.55 -45.78 -36.14
C LEU A 265 18.02 -45.43 -34.73
N ARG A 266 19.25 -45.83 -34.36
CA ARG A 266 19.83 -45.49 -33.06
C ARG A 266 20.15 -44.00 -32.95
N ALA A 267 20.70 -43.40 -34.01
CA ALA A 267 20.87 -41.96 -34.13
C ALA A 267 19.56 -41.19 -33.92
N PHE A 268 18.45 -41.68 -34.47
CA PHE A 268 17.13 -41.08 -34.29
C PHE A 268 16.59 -41.26 -32.87
N ILE A 269 16.72 -42.45 -32.26
CA ILE A 269 16.29 -42.71 -30.89
C ILE A 269 17.04 -41.82 -29.90
N ASP A 270 18.36 -41.69 -30.05
CA ASP A 270 19.19 -40.83 -29.19
C ASP A 270 18.82 -39.35 -29.37
N ALA A 271 18.56 -38.91 -30.60
CA ALA A 271 18.10 -37.55 -30.89
C ALA A 271 16.71 -37.25 -30.30
N VAL A 272 15.78 -38.21 -30.30
CA VAL A 272 14.44 -38.08 -29.72
C VAL A 272 14.48 -38.12 -28.20
N ALA A 273 15.33 -38.97 -27.59
CA ALA A 273 15.52 -39.03 -26.14
C ALA A 273 16.01 -37.70 -25.55
N VAL A 274 16.77 -36.93 -26.33
CA VAL A 274 17.26 -35.58 -25.99
C VAL A 274 16.18 -34.50 -26.10
N SER A 275 14.99 -34.78 -26.66
CA SER A 275 13.96 -33.74 -26.86
C SER A 275 13.19 -33.36 -25.59
N ASP A 276 13.25 -34.16 -24.52
CA ASP A 276 12.62 -33.87 -23.21
C ASP A 276 13.57 -33.11 -22.27
N LEU A 277 14.07 -31.95 -22.72
CA LEU A 277 14.97 -31.08 -21.91
C LEU A 277 14.24 -30.24 -20.87
N GLU A 278 12.92 -30.34 -20.74
CA GLU A 278 12.20 -29.60 -19.68
C GLU A 278 12.66 -30.03 -18.28
N LYS A 279 13.22 -31.24 -18.12
CA LYS A 279 13.81 -31.66 -16.83
C LYS A 279 15.18 -31.04 -16.56
N LEU A 280 15.83 -30.43 -17.56
CA LEU A 280 17.14 -29.79 -17.41
C LEU A 280 17.10 -28.68 -16.34
N TYR A 281 15.94 -28.01 -16.16
CA TYR A 281 15.74 -26.99 -15.12
C TYR A 281 16.12 -27.47 -13.72
N ASN A 282 15.89 -28.75 -13.41
CA ASN A 282 16.07 -29.30 -12.07
C ASN A 282 17.47 -29.89 -11.83
N VAL A 283 18.29 -30.00 -12.89
CA VAL A 283 19.59 -30.70 -12.84
C VAL A 283 20.74 -29.88 -13.42
N LEU A 284 20.51 -28.63 -13.86
CA LEU A 284 21.55 -27.76 -14.42
C LEU A 284 22.45 -27.15 -13.33
N GLU A 285 23.20 -28.03 -12.67
CA GLU A 285 24.32 -27.69 -11.79
C GLU A 285 25.57 -27.35 -12.61
N ASP A 286 26.59 -26.77 -11.97
CA ASP A 286 27.79 -26.29 -12.68
C ASP A 286 28.53 -27.43 -13.40
N GLU A 287 28.55 -28.63 -12.83
CA GLU A 287 29.12 -29.83 -13.42
C GLU A 287 28.40 -30.26 -14.71
N VAL A 288 27.06 -30.12 -14.73
CA VAL A 288 26.22 -30.40 -15.91
C VAL A 288 26.41 -29.32 -16.95
N LEU A 289 26.53 -28.05 -16.55
CA LEU A 289 26.83 -26.94 -17.44
C LEU A 289 28.22 -27.10 -18.08
N ASP A 290 29.23 -27.50 -17.32
CA ASP A 290 30.59 -27.74 -17.82
C ASP A 290 30.62 -28.94 -18.76
N SER A 291 29.87 -30.00 -18.45
CA SER A 291 29.71 -31.15 -19.34
C SER A 291 29.03 -30.73 -20.65
N LEU A 292 27.99 -29.88 -20.57
CA LEU A 292 27.32 -29.31 -21.73
C LEU A 292 28.28 -28.47 -22.57
N LYS A 293 29.08 -27.58 -21.95
CA LYS A 293 30.12 -26.80 -22.64
C LYS A 293 31.10 -27.72 -23.35
N LYS A 294 31.67 -28.71 -22.65
CA LYS A 294 32.59 -29.69 -23.24
C LYS A 294 31.99 -30.42 -24.44
N ILE A 295 30.74 -30.88 -24.35
CA ILE A 295 30.06 -31.56 -25.47
C ILE A 295 29.92 -30.63 -26.68
N LEU A 296 29.58 -29.36 -26.43
CA LEU A 296 29.37 -28.35 -27.48
C LEU A 296 30.68 -27.76 -28.04
N GLU A 297 31.77 -27.81 -27.27
CA GLU A 297 33.12 -27.31 -27.61
C GLU A 297 34.03 -28.36 -28.26
N SER A 298 33.83 -29.65 -27.95
CA SER A 298 34.65 -30.76 -28.50
C SER A 298 34.36 -31.07 -29.98
N ASN A 299 33.56 -30.24 -30.67
CA ASN A 299 33.15 -30.36 -32.08
C ASN A 299 32.88 -29.00 -32.74
#